data_AF-G3J9I5-F1
#
_entry.id   AF-G3J9I5-F1
#
_cell.length_a   1.000
_cell.length_b   1.000
_cell.length_c   1.000
_cell.angle_alpha   90.00
_cell.angle_beta   90.00
_cell.angle_gamma   90.00
#
_symmetry.space_group_name_H-M   'P 1'
#
loop_
_entity.id
_entity.type
_entity.pdbx_description
1 polymer ?
#
loop_
_entity_poly.entity_id
_entity_poly.type
_entity_poly.pdbx_seq_one_letter_code
_entity_poly.pdbx_strand_id
1 'polypeptide(L)'
;MSTEPALQSLQNKLKENCYRDVGGFFRYFEDQSWSATVQNILHRPETADLVEELSASLWDLRRLDAMDEWFATFQSLFFAADHPTVRLRSEPIITSSSSYQASIHIGSHHFSAASGSTRIYGEYHHGAAPISSTDDDDFLRFAERALRVFNAQPARYFLHAFLIRGKTLELWVFDRSGAYSSGVLDIARDPNLPLRVLAGYGMMSDQESGMNMLIKSLGPGDVGRGTVCFAASASAATEPTIVVKFSWRVDTTPVELRVLERARDRKVWGVLRLLECKDLVNVADLRHALDFPRLYVNRTLSCVITEPLGRPIRQFVSLYELLEVFRDLVKALKSLYIDGSILHRDIAIKNLVIATKYNEDTSKGILIDFDLALDLDEAPAVQQMVGSDGFMAIGILSGQPHTYRHDLESLFYVFLWLAIGNDCEHDHAHEILQTLPKTSRLWKWCSMDFNDVRQAKVADMSPDGFEHILNEFSARFAPLCGLATELHRLIFPIRDGGIFTKTETDQAAVERLYQGIGDAFNHSILALKD
;
A
#
# COMPACT_ATOMS: atom_id res chain seq x y z
N MET A 1 -16.13 -8.34 11.46
CA MET A 1 -15.50 -9.67 11.28
C MET A 1 -14.96 -9.74 9.88
N SER A 2 -13.79 -10.34 9.72
CA SER A 2 -13.10 -10.40 8.42
C SER A 2 -13.70 -11.48 7.55
N THR A 3 -13.64 -11.28 6.23
CA THR A 3 -14.18 -12.23 5.27
C THR A 3 -13.27 -13.47 5.18
N GLU A 4 -13.86 -14.64 4.96
CA GLU A 4 -13.16 -15.93 4.80
C GLU A 4 -11.97 -15.86 3.81
N PRO A 5 -12.05 -15.13 2.67
CA PRO A 5 -10.92 -14.96 1.76
C PRO A 5 -9.73 -14.18 2.35
N ALA A 6 -9.99 -13.21 3.25
CA ALA A 6 -8.93 -12.44 3.88
C ALA A 6 -8.14 -13.30 4.88
N LEU A 7 -8.84 -14.16 5.63
CA LEU A 7 -8.22 -15.12 6.54
C LEU A 7 -7.38 -16.15 5.76
N GLN A 8 -7.90 -16.65 4.65
CA GLN A 8 -7.17 -17.57 3.77
C GLN A 8 -5.89 -16.94 3.19
N SER A 9 -5.95 -15.67 2.79
CA SER A 9 -4.79 -14.92 2.30
C SER A 9 -3.72 -14.77 3.40
N LEU A 10 -4.15 -14.46 4.63
CA LEU A 10 -3.26 -14.36 5.78
C LEU A 10 -2.63 -15.71 6.15
N GLN A 11 -3.43 -16.78 6.15
CA GLN A 11 -2.96 -18.14 6.38
C GLN A 11 -1.85 -18.50 5.38
N ASN A 12 -2.07 -18.23 4.09
CA ASN A 12 -1.07 -18.49 3.05
C ASN A 12 0.22 -17.69 3.28
N LYS A 13 0.14 -16.44 3.75
CA LYS A 13 1.33 -15.63 4.08
C LYS A 13 2.11 -16.20 5.27
N LEU A 14 1.42 -16.74 6.28
CA LEU A 14 2.01 -17.21 7.53
C LEU A 14 2.46 -18.68 7.50
N LYS A 15 1.86 -19.53 6.67
CA LYS A 15 2.08 -20.98 6.62
C LYS A 15 3.57 -21.38 6.61
N GLU A 16 4.38 -20.64 5.86
CA GLU A 16 5.84 -20.89 5.75
C GLU A 16 6.71 -19.85 6.48
N ASN A 17 6.08 -18.83 7.05
CA ASN A 17 6.75 -17.68 7.65
C ASN A 17 6.44 -17.48 9.13
N CYS A 18 5.84 -18.49 9.78
CA CYS A 18 5.60 -18.51 11.21
C CYS A 18 6.57 -19.48 11.89
N TYR A 19 7.16 -19.05 13.00
CA TYR A 19 8.21 -19.78 13.74
C TYR A 19 7.88 -19.74 15.24
N ARG A 20 8.05 -20.85 15.94
CA ARG A 20 7.87 -20.89 17.39
C ARG A 20 9.17 -21.34 18.04
N ASP A 21 9.36 -20.94 19.28
CA ASP A 21 10.53 -21.33 20.08
C ASP A 21 11.85 -20.93 19.38
N VAL A 22 11.90 -19.68 18.90
CA VAL A 22 13.07 -19.15 18.19
C VAL A 22 14.17 -18.85 19.21
N GLY A 23 15.35 -19.43 19.00
CA GLY A 23 16.49 -19.24 19.90
C GLY A 23 16.92 -17.77 19.93
N GLY A 24 17.31 -17.28 21.10
CA GLY A 24 17.72 -15.88 21.30
C GLY A 24 16.57 -14.88 21.41
N PHE A 25 15.30 -15.31 21.39
CA PHE A 25 14.13 -14.41 21.48
C PHE A 25 14.20 -13.43 22.66
N PHE A 26 14.68 -13.88 23.82
CA PHE A 26 14.71 -13.06 25.03
C PHE A 26 15.68 -11.87 24.98
N ARG A 27 16.47 -11.71 23.91
CA ARG A 27 17.26 -10.50 23.65
C ARG A 27 16.44 -9.20 23.68
N TYR A 28 15.12 -9.26 23.49
CA TYR A 28 14.24 -8.09 23.59
C TYR A 28 13.98 -7.64 25.04
N PHE A 29 14.28 -8.48 26.03
CA PHE A 29 14.02 -8.24 27.45
C PHE A 29 15.26 -8.36 28.34
N GLU A 30 16.28 -9.08 27.87
CA GLU A 30 17.58 -9.23 28.53
C GLU A 30 18.50 -8.06 28.19
N ASP A 31 19.31 -7.63 29.16
CA ASP A 31 20.31 -6.55 29.03
C ASP A 31 19.77 -5.22 28.49
N GLN A 32 18.48 -4.92 28.73
CA GLN A 32 17.87 -3.65 28.34
C GLN A 32 18.08 -2.59 29.42
N SER A 33 18.11 -1.32 28.99
CA SER A 33 18.31 -0.16 29.87
C SER A 33 17.27 -0.09 31.01
N TRP A 34 16.06 -0.58 30.76
CA TRP A 34 14.94 -0.59 31.71
C TRP A 34 14.89 -1.87 32.57
N SER A 35 15.63 -2.94 32.25
CA SER A 35 15.52 -4.22 32.94
C SER A 35 15.85 -4.11 34.43
N ALA A 36 16.90 -3.33 34.78
CA ALA A 36 17.27 -3.10 36.17
C ALA A 36 16.18 -2.34 36.96
N THR A 37 15.52 -1.37 36.33
CA THR A 37 14.41 -0.62 36.94
C THR A 37 13.25 -1.55 37.28
N VAL A 38 12.84 -2.41 36.35
CA VAL A 38 11.76 -3.39 36.56
C VAL A 38 12.12 -4.36 37.68
N GLN A 39 13.34 -4.90 37.68
CA GLN A 39 13.79 -5.82 38.73
C GLN A 39 13.83 -5.15 40.10
N ASN A 40 14.29 -3.90 40.18
CA ASN A 40 14.30 -3.14 41.42
C ASN A 40 12.88 -2.90 41.96
N ILE A 41 11.91 -2.59 41.10
CA ILE A 41 10.51 -2.42 41.51
C ILE A 41 9.94 -3.74 42.05
N LEU A 42 10.27 -4.88 41.44
CA LEU A 42 9.74 -6.18 41.86
C LEU A 42 10.32 -6.70 43.18
N HIS A 43 11.55 -6.31 43.53
CA HIS A 43 12.25 -6.79 44.74
C HIS A 43 12.24 -5.77 45.89
N ARG A 44 11.62 -4.62 45.71
CA ARG A 44 11.50 -3.59 46.76
C ARG A 44 10.54 -4.06 47.86
N PRO A 45 10.90 -3.95 49.14
CA PRO A 45 10.01 -4.32 50.24
C PRO A 45 8.69 -3.54 50.22
N GLU A 46 8.71 -2.27 49.78
CA GLU A 46 7.54 -1.39 49.77
C GLU A 46 6.47 -1.78 48.73
N THR A 47 6.85 -2.58 47.73
CA THR A 47 5.97 -3.00 46.63
C THR A 47 5.57 -4.48 46.72
N ALA A 48 6.09 -5.23 47.70
CA ALA A 48 5.93 -6.68 47.81
C ALA A 48 4.45 -7.13 47.80
N ASP A 49 3.61 -6.48 48.60
CA ASP A 49 2.17 -6.82 48.70
C ASP A 49 1.45 -6.64 47.35
N LEU A 50 1.74 -5.54 46.64
CA LEU A 50 1.15 -5.27 45.32
C LEU A 50 1.65 -6.25 44.26
N VAL A 51 2.94 -6.61 44.31
CA VAL A 51 3.53 -7.59 43.40
C VAL A 51 2.88 -8.96 43.61
N GLU A 52 2.73 -9.40 44.86
CA GLU A 52 2.08 -10.66 45.19
C GLU A 52 0.61 -10.69 44.71
N GLU A 53 -0.14 -9.61 44.96
CA GLU A 53 -1.53 -9.46 44.51
C GLU A 53 -1.66 -9.56 42.98
N LEU A 54 -0.85 -8.78 42.26
CA LEU A 54 -0.89 -8.75 40.79
C LEU A 54 -0.47 -10.09 40.19
N SER A 55 0.56 -10.71 40.75
CA SER A 55 1.05 -12.01 40.29
C SER A 55 0.09 -13.14 40.57
N ALA A 56 -0.69 -13.10 41.65
CA ALA A 56 -1.64 -14.17 41.99
C ALA A 56 -2.95 -14.13 41.19
N SER A 57 -3.29 -12.99 40.57
CA SER A 57 -4.63 -12.71 40.05
C SER A 57 -4.76 -12.76 38.52
N LEU A 58 -3.68 -12.56 37.76
CA LEU A 58 -3.73 -12.37 36.30
C LEU A 58 -4.43 -13.50 35.52
N TRP A 59 -4.23 -14.77 35.90
CA TRP A 59 -4.78 -15.92 35.17
C TRP A 59 -6.24 -16.25 35.50
N ASP A 60 -6.84 -15.59 36.50
CA ASP A 60 -8.23 -15.82 36.92
C ASP A 60 -9.14 -14.59 36.68
N LEU A 61 -8.70 -13.66 35.84
CA LEU A 61 -9.55 -12.54 35.41
C LEU A 61 -10.69 -13.06 34.53
N ARG A 62 -11.93 -12.76 34.91
CA ARG A 62 -13.17 -13.26 34.27
C ARG A 62 -14.06 -12.16 33.70
N ARG A 63 -13.70 -10.89 33.91
CA ARG A 63 -14.48 -9.72 33.51
C ARG A 63 -13.56 -8.58 33.13
N LEU A 64 -14.09 -7.65 32.34
CA LEU A 64 -13.35 -6.49 31.82
C LEU A 64 -12.98 -5.49 32.93
N ASP A 65 -13.89 -5.21 33.84
CA ASP A 65 -13.66 -4.29 34.96
C ASP A 65 -12.57 -4.80 35.90
N ALA A 66 -12.53 -6.10 36.19
CA ALA A 66 -11.45 -6.71 36.97
C ALA A 66 -10.08 -6.58 36.26
N MET A 67 -10.06 -6.67 34.92
CA MET A 67 -8.83 -6.44 34.16
C MET A 67 -8.42 -4.96 34.15
N ASP A 68 -9.37 -4.04 34.07
CA ASP A 68 -9.10 -2.60 34.14
C ASP A 68 -8.60 -2.17 35.54
N GLU A 69 -9.15 -2.75 36.61
CA GLU A 69 -8.65 -2.59 37.98
C GLU A 69 -7.22 -3.15 38.11
N TRP A 70 -6.98 -4.35 37.59
CA TRP A 70 -5.64 -4.94 37.55
C TRP A 70 -4.64 -4.04 36.81
N PHE A 71 -5.03 -3.49 35.65
CA PHE A 71 -4.21 -2.53 34.91
C PHE A 71 -3.98 -1.23 35.68
N ALA A 72 -4.97 -0.71 36.41
CA ALA A 72 -4.80 0.49 37.22
C ALA A 72 -3.74 0.27 38.32
N THR A 73 -3.79 -0.87 39.02
CA THR A 73 -2.80 -1.27 40.02
C THR A 73 -1.42 -1.52 39.41
N PHE A 74 -1.37 -2.21 38.27
CA PHE A 74 -0.12 -2.40 37.53
C PHE A 74 0.51 -1.07 37.10
N GLN A 75 -0.30 -0.15 36.58
CA GLN A 75 0.16 1.16 36.14
C GLN A 75 0.66 2.03 37.30
N SER A 76 0.01 1.98 38.46
CA SER A 76 0.46 2.73 39.64
C SER A 76 1.80 2.21 40.16
N LEU A 77 2.04 0.90 40.05
CA LEU A 77 3.28 0.26 40.46
C LEU A 77 4.47 0.63 39.54
N PHE A 78 4.29 0.58 38.21
CA PHE A 78 5.41 0.71 37.26
C PHE A 78 5.57 2.08 36.59
N PHE A 79 4.50 2.89 36.49
CA PHE A 79 4.50 4.07 35.60
C PHE A 79 4.08 5.40 36.26
N ALA A 80 3.81 5.42 37.58
CA ALA A 80 3.25 6.59 38.26
C ALA A 80 4.16 7.84 38.31
N ALA A 81 5.49 7.68 38.34
CA ALA A 81 6.43 8.79 38.51
C ALA A 81 7.24 9.12 37.24
N ASP A 82 7.78 8.10 36.56
CA ASP A 82 8.81 8.29 35.53
C ASP A 82 8.31 8.10 34.08
N HIS A 83 7.13 7.50 33.89
CA HIS A 83 6.56 7.19 32.56
C HIS A 83 5.05 7.48 32.49
N PRO A 84 4.60 8.71 32.77
CA PRO A 84 3.17 9.04 32.86
C PRO A 84 2.42 8.89 31.53
N THR A 85 3.14 8.74 30.42
CA THR A 85 2.58 8.65 29.07
C THR A 85 2.10 7.24 28.71
N VAL A 86 2.56 6.19 29.39
CA VAL A 86 2.21 4.79 29.03
C VAL A 86 0.83 4.42 29.56
N ARG A 87 -0.02 3.85 28.71
CA ARG A 87 -1.36 3.36 29.07
C ARG A 87 -1.57 1.92 28.59
N LEU A 88 -2.18 1.12 29.45
CA LEU A 88 -2.71 -0.19 29.10
C LEU A 88 -4.23 -0.06 28.93
N ARG A 89 -4.76 -0.65 27.87
CA ARG A 89 -6.21 -0.67 27.61
C ARG A 89 -6.66 -2.08 27.26
N SER A 90 -7.78 -2.49 27.83
CA SER A 90 -8.48 -3.72 27.48
C SER A 90 -9.67 -3.44 26.54
N GLU A 91 -10.00 -4.40 25.68
CA GLU A 91 -11.27 -4.43 24.94
C GLU A 91 -11.79 -5.88 24.90
N PRO A 92 -13.10 -6.12 25.11
CA PRO A 92 -13.65 -7.47 25.10
C PRO A 92 -13.59 -8.08 23.70
N ILE A 93 -13.20 -9.35 23.62
CA ILE A 93 -13.22 -10.11 22.36
C ILE A 93 -14.52 -10.91 22.33
N ILE A 94 -15.43 -10.52 21.44
CA ILE A 94 -16.71 -11.21 21.27
C ILE A 94 -16.49 -12.39 20.31
N THR A 95 -16.47 -13.61 20.85
CA THR A 95 -16.47 -14.87 20.08
C THR A 95 -17.66 -15.73 20.48
N SER A 96 -17.88 -16.83 19.76
CA SER A 96 -18.84 -17.87 20.14
C SER A 96 -18.39 -18.68 21.37
N SER A 97 -17.20 -18.42 21.92
CA SER A 97 -16.68 -19.07 23.12
C SER A 97 -17.40 -18.57 24.38
N SER A 98 -17.63 -19.47 25.34
CA SER A 98 -18.14 -19.12 26.67
C SER A 98 -17.05 -18.60 27.62
N SER A 99 -15.78 -18.63 27.22
CA SER A 99 -14.65 -18.15 28.02
C SER A 99 -14.45 -16.63 27.85
N TYR A 100 -14.14 -15.93 28.95
CA TYR A 100 -13.83 -14.51 28.91
C TYR A 100 -12.53 -14.26 28.14
N GLN A 101 -12.56 -13.32 27.19
CA GLN A 101 -11.43 -12.97 26.33
C GLN A 101 -11.33 -11.46 26.19
N ALA A 102 -10.10 -10.94 26.19
CA ALA A 102 -9.84 -9.52 26.03
C ALA A 102 -8.59 -9.27 25.20
N SER A 103 -8.62 -8.26 24.33
CA SER A 103 -7.40 -7.72 23.73
C SER A 103 -6.81 -6.64 24.61
N ILE A 104 -5.50 -6.62 24.68
CA ILE A 104 -4.70 -5.72 25.51
C ILE A 104 -3.85 -4.87 24.56
N HIS A 105 -3.88 -3.56 24.75
CA HIS A 105 -3.10 -2.62 23.96
C HIS A 105 -2.23 -1.77 24.87
N ILE A 106 -0.95 -1.64 24.53
CA ILE A 106 0.01 -0.79 25.24
C ILE A 106 0.39 0.39 24.33
N GLY A 107 0.30 1.62 24.85
CA GLY A 107 0.42 2.84 24.05
C GLY A 107 0.75 4.12 24.84
N SER A 108 0.81 5.27 24.16
CA SER A 108 1.11 6.61 24.73
C SER A 108 -0.17 7.47 24.98
N HIS A 109 -0.09 8.57 25.72
CA HIS A 109 -1.26 9.36 26.20
C HIS A 109 -2.11 10.02 25.11
N HIS A 110 -1.58 10.30 23.91
CA HIS A 110 -2.32 10.95 22.80
C HIS A 110 -3.25 9.99 22.03
N PHE A 111 -3.85 9.02 22.71
CA PHE A 111 -4.51 7.87 22.07
C PHE A 111 -5.91 8.16 21.52
N SER A 112 -6.08 7.88 20.22
CA SER A 112 -7.35 7.52 19.60
C SER A 112 -7.45 5.98 19.55
N ALA A 113 -8.67 5.43 19.56
CA ALA A 113 -8.95 3.98 19.45
C ALA A 113 -8.52 3.34 18.10
N ALA A 114 -7.84 4.10 17.22
CA ALA A 114 -7.40 3.62 15.93
C ALA A 114 -6.13 2.75 16.02
N SER A 115 -6.05 1.69 15.19
CA SER A 115 -4.89 0.77 15.08
C SER A 115 -3.53 1.46 14.84
N GLY A 116 -3.52 2.73 14.47
CA GLY A 116 -2.31 3.53 14.25
C GLY A 116 -1.60 4.02 15.51
N SER A 117 -2.14 3.77 16.71
CA SER A 117 -1.54 4.21 17.98
C SER A 117 -0.89 3.06 18.79
N THR A 118 -1.22 1.81 18.47
CA THR A 118 -0.73 0.60 19.18
C THR A 118 0.79 0.47 19.14
N ARG A 119 1.45 0.43 20.31
CA ARG A 119 2.88 0.07 20.42
C ARG A 119 3.06 -1.43 20.59
N ILE A 120 2.28 -2.06 21.47
CA ILE A 120 2.34 -3.49 21.72
C ILE A 120 0.90 -3.99 21.80
N TYR A 121 0.66 -5.21 21.32
CA TYR A 121 -0.67 -5.80 21.29
C TYR A 121 -0.67 -7.18 21.93
N GLY A 122 -1.67 -7.51 22.74
CA GLY A 122 -1.82 -8.85 23.26
C GLY A 122 -3.25 -9.31 23.33
N GLU A 123 -3.44 -10.60 23.59
CA GLU A 123 -4.75 -11.16 23.92
C GLU A 123 -4.66 -12.02 25.17
N TYR A 124 -5.71 -11.94 25.98
CA TYR A 124 -5.94 -12.75 27.15
C TYR A 124 -7.15 -13.65 26.90
N HIS A 125 -7.00 -14.95 27.14
CA HIS A 125 -8.06 -15.94 27.03
C HIS A 125 -8.13 -16.74 28.34
N HIS A 126 -9.19 -16.50 29.10
CA HIS A 126 -9.40 -17.15 30.38
C HIS A 126 -9.61 -18.66 30.22
N GLY A 127 -8.79 -19.45 30.90
CA GLY A 127 -8.92 -20.92 30.94
C GLY A 127 -8.70 -21.63 29.60
N ALA A 128 -8.25 -20.94 28.56
CA ALA A 128 -7.99 -21.54 27.27
C ALA A 128 -6.65 -22.29 27.26
N ALA A 129 -6.59 -23.40 26.52
CA ALA A 129 -5.34 -24.10 26.26
C ALA A 129 -4.39 -23.24 25.39
N PRO A 130 -3.07 -23.49 25.45
CA PRO A 130 -2.12 -22.89 24.51
C PRO A 130 -2.51 -23.22 23.06
N ILE A 131 -2.21 -22.31 22.15
CA ILE A 131 -2.46 -22.55 20.72
C ILE A 131 -1.50 -23.64 20.23
N SER A 132 -2.04 -24.73 19.71
CA SER A 132 -1.26 -25.89 19.26
C SER A 132 -0.71 -25.75 17.83
N SER A 133 -1.34 -24.92 16.99
CA SER A 133 -0.96 -24.73 15.58
C SER A 133 -1.06 -23.27 15.15
N THR A 134 -0.23 -22.85 14.20
CA THR A 134 -0.33 -21.52 13.56
C THR A 134 -1.43 -21.45 12.50
N ASP A 135 -2.02 -22.59 12.14
CA ASP A 135 -3.22 -22.68 11.31
C ASP A 135 -4.52 -22.60 12.13
N ASP A 136 -4.41 -22.44 13.46
CA ASP A 136 -5.56 -22.28 14.35
C ASP A 136 -6.26 -20.93 14.09
N ASP A 137 -7.59 -20.97 13.98
CA ASP A 137 -8.42 -19.77 13.74
C ASP A 137 -8.20 -18.68 14.81
N ASP A 138 -7.93 -19.06 16.06
CA ASP A 138 -7.60 -18.10 17.12
C ASP A 138 -6.29 -17.36 16.80
N PHE A 139 -5.28 -18.08 16.32
CA PHE A 139 -4.01 -17.47 15.93
C PHE A 139 -4.13 -16.61 14.68
N LEU A 140 -4.90 -17.06 13.68
CA LEU A 140 -5.13 -16.27 12.46
C LEU A 140 -5.82 -14.94 12.79
N ARG A 141 -6.81 -14.94 13.69
CA ARG A 141 -7.44 -13.70 14.17
C ARG A 141 -6.48 -12.81 14.94
N PHE A 142 -5.63 -13.38 15.79
CA PHE A 142 -4.57 -12.66 16.51
C PHE A 142 -3.59 -12.00 15.53
N ALA A 143 -3.08 -12.74 14.56
CA ALA A 143 -2.18 -12.25 13.52
C ALA A 143 -2.83 -11.20 12.60
N GLU A 144 -4.14 -11.31 12.36
CA GLU A 144 -4.88 -10.33 11.57
C GLU A 144 -4.83 -8.92 12.18
N ARG A 145 -4.83 -8.83 13.52
CA ARG A 145 -4.72 -7.53 14.20
C ARG A 145 -3.34 -6.92 14.00
N ALA A 146 -2.28 -7.73 14.03
CA ALA A 146 -0.93 -7.27 13.69
C ALA A 146 -0.88 -6.68 12.27
N LEU A 147 -1.57 -7.30 11.30
CA LEU A 147 -1.69 -6.77 9.94
C LEU A 147 -2.39 -5.40 9.91
N ARG A 148 -3.44 -5.19 10.73
CA ARG A 148 -4.11 -3.88 10.83
C ARG A 148 -3.19 -2.80 11.39
N VAL A 149 -2.35 -3.13 12.37
CA VAL A 149 -1.32 -2.21 12.88
C VAL A 149 -0.32 -1.87 11.76
N PHE A 150 0.15 -2.85 11.02
CA PHE A 150 1.06 -2.61 9.90
C PHE A 150 0.44 -1.82 8.73
N ASN A 151 -0.86 -1.95 8.51
CA ASN A 151 -1.58 -1.12 7.54
C ASN A 151 -1.72 0.32 8.02
N ALA A 152 -1.88 0.54 9.33
CA ALA A 152 -1.91 1.89 9.90
C ALA A 152 -0.50 2.49 10.11
N GLN A 153 0.53 1.64 10.22
CA GLN A 153 1.93 2.00 10.41
C GLN A 153 2.84 1.28 9.37
N PRO A 154 2.67 1.57 8.08
CA PRO A 154 3.34 0.90 6.95
C PRO A 154 4.87 0.92 6.92
N ALA A 155 5.56 1.86 7.57
CA ALA A 155 7.02 1.80 7.68
C ALA A 155 7.54 1.23 9.01
N ARG A 156 6.65 0.79 9.91
CA ARG A 156 7.05 0.08 11.12
C ARG A 156 7.87 -1.17 10.77
N TYR A 157 8.94 -1.40 11.54
CA TYR A 157 9.88 -2.50 11.36
C TYR A 157 9.28 -3.83 11.81
N PHE A 158 8.83 -3.88 13.06
CA PHE A 158 8.21 -5.05 13.67
C PHE A 158 7.22 -4.62 14.75
N LEU A 159 6.33 -5.52 15.13
CA LEU A 159 5.34 -5.35 16.20
C LEU A 159 5.51 -6.49 17.20
N HIS A 160 5.80 -6.14 18.45
CA HIS A 160 5.69 -7.10 19.54
C HIS A 160 4.23 -7.39 19.85
N ALA A 161 3.98 -8.64 20.19
CA ALA A 161 2.70 -9.08 20.68
C ALA A 161 2.83 -10.19 21.73
N PHE A 162 1.74 -10.54 22.40
CA PHE A 162 1.74 -11.64 23.36
C PHE A 162 0.37 -12.29 23.50
N LEU A 163 0.36 -13.56 23.90
CA LEU A 163 -0.83 -14.34 24.19
C LEU A 163 -0.76 -14.87 25.61
N ILE A 164 -1.75 -14.53 26.43
CA ILE A 164 -1.96 -15.14 27.75
C ILE A 164 -3.16 -16.09 27.62
N ARG A 165 -2.92 -17.39 27.79
CA ARG A 165 -3.97 -18.42 27.69
C ARG A 165 -3.89 -19.32 28.93
N GLY A 166 -4.87 -19.18 29.81
CA GLY A 166 -4.83 -19.82 31.13
C GLY A 166 -3.57 -19.42 31.91
N LYS A 167 -2.73 -20.40 32.24
CA LYS A 167 -1.45 -20.19 32.97
C LYS A 167 -0.23 -20.13 32.04
N THR A 168 -0.45 -19.87 30.76
CA THR A 168 0.64 -19.81 29.78
C THR A 168 0.75 -18.42 29.17
N LEU A 169 2.00 -18.03 28.90
CA LEU A 169 2.36 -16.80 28.20
C LEU A 169 3.21 -17.18 26.97
N GLU A 170 2.84 -16.69 25.80
CA GLU A 170 3.67 -16.81 24.61
C GLU A 170 3.91 -15.41 24.03
N LEU A 171 5.17 -15.03 23.88
CA LEU A 171 5.57 -13.74 23.33
C LEU A 171 5.79 -13.90 21.83
N TRP A 172 5.38 -12.90 21.07
CA TRP A 172 5.41 -12.92 19.61
C TRP A 172 6.04 -11.64 19.08
N VAL A 173 6.73 -11.75 17.95
CA VAL A 173 7.11 -10.62 17.13
C VAL A 173 6.61 -10.86 15.72
N PHE A 174 5.85 -9.90 15.20
CA PHE A 174 5.45 -9.84 13.80
C PHE A 174 6.36 -8.87 13.08
N ASP A 175 6.85 -9.24 11.90
CA ASP A 175 7.59 -8.35 11.01
C ASP A 175 7.13 -8.55 9.56
N ARG A 176 7.89 -8.02 8.61
CA ARG A 176 7.54 -8.06 7.19
C ARG A 176 7.83 -9.40 6.52
N SER A 177 8.54 -10.28 7.21
CA SER A 177 8.85 -11.65 6.79
C SER A 177 8.10 -12.69 7.61
N GLY A 178 7.08 -12.30 8.38
CA GLY A 178 6.17 -13.21 9.08
C GLY A 178 6.13 -12.98 10.59
N ALA A 179 6.06 -14.08 11.35
CA ALA A 179 5.90 -14.04 12.81
C ALA A 179 6.81 -15.04 13.49
N TYR A 180 7.32 -14.71 14.67
CA TYR A 180 8.09 -15.65 15.48
C TYR A 180 7.81 -15.50 16.98
N SER A 181 7.95 -16.59 17.74
CA SER A 181 7.61 -16.62 19.17
C SER A 181 8.74 -17.08 20.08
N SER A 182 8.60 -16.75 21.36
CA SER A 182 9.44 -17.23 22.47
C SER A 182 9.26 -18.71 22.79
N GLY A 183 8.29 -19.38 22.18
CA GLY A 183 7.73 -20.62 22.74
C GLY A 183 6.83 -20.36 23.95
N VAL A 184 6.14 -21.41 24.40
CA VAL A 184 5.14 -21.33 25.48
C VAL A 184 5.81 -21.30 26.84
N LEU A 185 5.56 -20.26 27.62
CA LEU A 185 6.10 -20.04 28.96
C LEU A 185 5.05 -20.38 30.02
N ASP A 186 5.44 -21.15 31.02
CA ASP A 186 4.58 -21.53 32.14
C ASP A 186 4.65 -20.49 33.25
N ILE A 187 3.59 -19.68 33.38
CA ILE A 187 3.49 -18.60 34.37
C ILE A 187 3.48 -19.17 35.80
N ALA A 188 3.05 -20.43 35.99
CA ALA A 188 3.04 -21.03 37.33
C ALA A 188 4.45 -21.26 37.88
N ARG A 189 5.45 -21.40 37.01
CA ARG A 189 6.86 -21.53 37.42
C ARG A 189 7.49 -20.19 37.80
N ASP A 190 6.98 -19.11 37.22
CA ASP A 190 7.47 -17.76 37.46
C ASP A 190 6.30 -16.75 37.41
N PRO A 191 5.59 -16.57 38.54
CA PRO A 191 4.42 -15.69 38.61
C PRO A 191 4.73 -14.20 38.33
N ASN A 192 6.00 -13.80 38.43
CA ASN A 192 6.43 -12.41 38.19
C ASN A 192 6.78 -12.17 36.70
N LEU A 193 6.85 -13.22 35.88
CA LEU A 193 7.14 -13.12 34.45
C LEU A 193 6.18 -12.18 33.69
N PRO A 194 4.85 -12.27 33.83
CA PRO A 194 3.95 -11.37 33.12
C PRO A 194 4.15 -9.90 33.51
N LEU A 195 4.43 -9.63 34.80
CA LEU A 195 4.71 -8.27 35.28
C LEU A 195 5.98 -7.72 34.62
N ARG A 196 7.05 -8.51 34.58
CA ARG A 196 8.32 -8.13 33.93
C ARG A 196 8.14 -7.82 32.45
N VAL A 197 7.41 -8.69 31.74
CA VAL A 197 7.14 -8.53 30.31
C VAL A 197 6.32 -7.29 30.03
N LEU A 198 5.20 -7.10 30.74
CA LEU A 198 4.32 -5.93 30.54
C LEU A 198 5.02 -4.63 30.91
N ALA A 199 5.85 -4.64 31.96
CA ALA A 199 6.60 -3.46 32.39
C ALA A 199 7.68 -3.12 31.35
N GLY A 200 8.40 -4.14 30.87
CA GLY A 200 9.38 -4.00 29.80
C GLY A 200 8.77 -3.42 28.53
N TYR A 201 7.64 -3.97 28.08
CA TYR A 201 6.88 -3.44 26.94
C TYR A 201 6.46 -1.98 27.11
N GLY A 202 6.09 -1.57 28.32
CA GLY A 202 5.78 -0.17 28.62
C GLY A 202 7.01 0.75 28.60
N MET A 203 8.17 0.24 29.01
CA MET A 203 9.43 1.01 29.10
C MET A 203 10.28 0.98 27.83
N MET A 204 9.99 0.10 26.87
CA MET A 204 10.64 0.08 25.56
C MET A 204 10.53 1.45 24.88
N SER A 205 11.67 1.94 24.40
CA SER A 205 11.74 3.06 23.47
C SER A 205 10.97 2.79 22.18
N ASP A 206 10.75 3.84 21.39
CA ASP A 206 10.08 3.70 20.09
C ASP A 206 10.81 2.70 19.18
N GLN A 207 12.14 2.75 19.16
CA GLN A 207 12.97 1.84 18.36
C GLN A 207 12.89 0.39 18.86
N GLU A 208 12.97 0.16 20.18
CA GLU A 208 12.85 -1.19 20.78
C GLU A 208 11.47 -1.81 20.53
N SER A 209 10.42 -0.96 20.47
CA SER A 209 9.07 -1.39 20.09
C SER A 209 8.87 -1.59 18.58
N GLY A 210 9.89 -1.32 17.76
CA GLY A 210 9.89 -1.54 16.30
C GLY A 210 9.36 -0.38 15.47
N MET A 211 9.24 0.83 16.03
CA MET A 211 8.83 2.02 15.28
C MET A 211 9.96 2.56 14.40
N ASN A 212 9.59 3.08 13.24
CA ASN A 212 10.51 3.79 12.37
C ASN A 212 10.59 5.27 12.76
N MET A 213 11.78 5.71 13.16
CA MET A 213 12.01 7.07 13.64
C MET A 213 12.04 8.13 12.51
N LEU A 214 12.28 7.73 11.26
CA LEU A 214 12.34 8.63 10.10
C LEU A 214 10.95 9.15 9.69
N ILE A 215 9.90 8.34 9.87
CA ILE A 215 8.54 8.76 9.51
C ILE A 215 7.94 9.71 10.54
N LYS A 216 8.31 9.62 11.82
CA LYS A 216 7.81 10.56 12.84
C LYS A 216 8.14 12.02 12.49
N SER A 217 9.18 12.27 11.69
CA SER A 217 9.53 13.59 11.18
C SER A 217 8.79 14.04 9.91
N LEU A 218 8.02 13.19 9.23
CA LEU A 218 7.51 13.46 7.87
C LEU A 218 6.01 13.85 7.78
N GLY A 219 5.31 14.10 8.89
CA GLY A 219 3.90 14.53 8.86
C GLY A 219 2.91 13.45 8.39
N PRO A 220 1.62 13.77 8.16
CA PRO A 220 0.65 12.81 7.62
C PRO A 220 0.96 12.50 6.14
N GLY A 221 1.03 11.22 5.78
CA GLY A 221 1.27 10.74 4.41
C GLY A 221 0.17 9.81 3.91
N ASP A 222 0.11 9.62 2.59
CA ASP A 222 -0.88 8.74 1.96
C ASP A 222 -0.43 7.28 2.03
N VAL A 223 -1.34 6.41 2.49
CA VAL A 223 -1.05 5.00 2.75
C VAL A 223 -1.73 4.09 1.72
N GLY A 224 -0.92 3.35 0.96
CA GLY A 224 -1.36 2.32 0.02
C GLY A 224 -1.00 0.90 0.48
N ARG A 225 -1.04 -0.08 -0.44
CA ARG A 225 -0.76 -1.53 -0.20
C ARG A 225 0.68 -1.82 0.30
N GLY A 226 1.03 -1.41 1.51
CA GLY A 226 2.37 -1.57 2.11
C GLY A 226 3.37 -0.47 1.74
N THR A 227 2.88 0.64 1.18
CA THR A 227 3.68 1.80 0.74
C THR A 227 3.16 3.07 1.39
N VAL A 228 4.05 3.99 1.76
CA VAL A 228 3.67 5.36 2.15
C VAL A 228 4.36 6.36 1.27
N CYS A 229 3.63 7.38 0.85
CA CYS A 229 4.19 8.52 0.14
C CYS A 229 4.03 9.79 0.99
N PHE A 230 5.08 10.59 1.05
CA PHE A 230 5.08 11.92 1.66
C PHE A 230 5.46 12.97 0.62
N ALA A 231 4.74 14.08 0.62
CA ALA A 231 5.21 15.30 -0.03
C ALA A 231 6.31 15.93 0.84
N ALA A 232 7.48 16.19 0.27
CA ALA A 232 8.60 16.79 1.00
C ALA A 232 9.26 17.91 0.18
N SER A 233 10.11 18.67 0.86
CA SER A 233 10.96 19.70 0.27
C SER A 233 12.39 19.58 0.80
N ALA A 234 13.36 20.14 0.05
CA ALA A 234 14.76 20.14 0.44
C ALA A 234 15.03 20.96 1.71
N SER A 235 14.12 21.86 2.08
CA SER A 235 14.17 22.67 3.30
C SER A 235 12.76 23.01 3.79
N ALA A 236 12.58 23.05 5.11
CA ALA A 236 11.31 23.39 5.76
C ALA A 236 10.73 24.77 5.36
N ALA A 237 11.55 25.66 4.82
CA ALA A 237 11.13 26.98 4.33
C ALA A 237 10.54 26.96 2.90
N THR A 238 10.58 25.82 2.21
CA THR A 238 10.16 25.69 0.80
C THR A 238 8.96 24.78 0.68
N GLU A 239 8.06 25.13 -0.24
CA GLU A 239 6.93 24.28 -0.59
C GLU A 239 7.40 22.90 -1.09
N PRO A 240 6.65 21.83 -0.79
CA PRO A 240 6.96 20.50 -1.27
C PRO A 240 7.05 20.41 -2.79
N THR A 241 8.12 19.80 -3.29
CA THR A 241 8.34 19.55 -4.72
C THR A 241 8.74 18.12 -5.03
N ILE A 242 9.04 17.31 -4.01
CA ILE A 242 9.48 15.93 -4.14
C ILE A 242 8.49 14.99 -3.44
N VAL A 243 8.50 13.72 -3.86
CA VAL A 243 7.77 12.62 -3.23
C VAL A 243 8.79 11.69 -2.57
N VAL A 244 8.56 11.34 -1.31
CA VAL A 244 9.34 10.35 -0.58
C VAL A 244 8.46 9.13 -0.33
N LYS A 245 8.81 8.02 -0.99
CA LYS A 245 8.08 6.75 -0.96
C LYS A 245 8.83 5.74 -0.09
N PHE A 246 8.17 5.18 0.91
CA PHE A 246 8.68 4.08 1.73
C PHE A 246 7.94 2.79 1.37
N SER A 247 8.67 1.72 1.09
CA SER A 247 8.08 0.42 0.80
C SER A 247 8.97 -0.74 1.23
N TRP A 248 8.34 -1.85 1.63
CA TRP A 248 9.02 -3.10 1.90
C TRP A 248 9.06 -3.98 0.66
N ARG A 249 10.26 -4.27 0.18
CA ARG A 249 10.50 -5.11 -1.00
C ARG A 249 11.22 -6.39 -0.63
N VAL A 250 11.07 -7.42 -1.47
CA VAL A 250 11.98 -8.57 -1.45
C VAL A 250 13.35 -8.09 -1.95
N ASP A 251 14.43 -8.82 -1.66
CA ASP A 251 15.81 -8.48 -2.05
C ASP A 251 16.08 -8.61 -3.56
N THR A 252 15.13 -8.20 -4.39
CA THR A 252 15.28 -7.96 -5.81
C THR A 252 15.02 -6.48 -6.08
N THR A 253 15.78 -5.88 -6.98
CA THR A 253 15.50 -4.51 -7.40
C THR A 253 14.15 -4.48 -8.10
N PRO A 254 13.18 -3.67 -7.64
CA PRO A 254 11.88 -3.54 -8.27
C PRO A 254 11.99 -3.14 -9.73
N VAL A 255 11.03 -3.58 -10.55
CA VAL A 255 10.94 -3.21 -11.97
C VAL A 255 10.85 -1.70 -12.12
N GLU A 256 10.01 -1.05 -11.31
CA GLU A 256 9.85 0.41 -11.30
C GLU A 256 11.19 1.14 -11.17
N LEU A 257 12.02 0.79 -10.17
CA LEU A 257 13.30 1.45 -9.95
C LEU A 257 14.26 1.28 -11.14
N ARG A 258 14.37 0.07 -11.68
CA ARG A 258 15.24 -0.21 -12.83
C ARG A 258 14.79 0.56 -14.07
N VAL A 259 13.48 0.62 -14.31
CA VAL A 259 12.91 1.34 -15.46
C VAL A 259 13.09 2.85 -15.30
N LEU A 260 12.90 3.40 -14.10
CA LEU A 260 13.14 4.82 -13.84
C LEU A 260 14.61 5.22 -13.98
N GLU A 261 15.55 4.37 -13.54
CA GLU A 261 16.99 4.55 -13.77
C GLU A 261 17.30 4.59 -15.27
N ARG A 262 16.74 3.64 -16.05
CA ARG A 262 16.93 3.61 -17.50
C ARG A 262 16.31 4.79 -18.20
N ALA A 263 15.11 5.20 -17.81
CA ALA A 263 14.44 6.37 -18.37
C ALA A 263 15.28 7.64 -18.13
N ARG A 264 15.90 7.78 -16.95
CA ARG A 264 16.86 8.85 -16.66
C ARG A 264 18.09 8.77 -17.57
N ASP A 265 18.72 7.60 -17.66
CA ASP A 265 19.97 7.42 -18.41
C ASP A 265 19.75 7.62 -19.93
N ARG A 266 18.58 7.22 -20.43
CA ARG A 266 18.12 7.41 -21.82
C ARG A 266 17.47 8.79 -22.05
N LYS A 267 17.43 9.67 -21.04
CA LYS A 267 16.90 11.04 -21.11
C LYS A 267 15.45 11.15 -21.58
N VAL A 268 14.61 10.21 -21.14
CA VAL A 268 13.18 10.22 -21.42
C VAL A 268 12.53 11.47 -20.84
N TRP A 269 11.69 12.12 -21.64
CA TRP A 269 10.96 13.33 -21.28
C TRP A 269 9.58 13.00 -20.68
N GLY A 270 9.14 13.81 -19.71
CA GLY A 270 7.76 13.78 -19.21
C GLY A 270 7.38 12.61 -18.29
N VAL A 271 8.37 11.85 -17.82
CA VAL A 271 8.18 10.80 -16.82
C VAL A 271 8.69 11.23 -15.44
N LEU A 272 8.18 10.57 -14.41
CA LEU A 272 8.68 10.73 -13.05
C LEU A 272 10.21 10.52 -13.00
N ARG A 273 10.94 11.42 -12.34
CA ARG A 273 12.40 11.31 -12.19
C ARG A 273 12.76 10.71 -10.85
N LEU A 274 13.58 9.66 -10.88
CA LEU A 274 14.23 9.10 -9.69
C LEU A 274 15.41 9.99 -9.28
N LEU A 275 15.33 10.56 -8.08
CA LEU A 275 16.42 11.34 -7.48
C LEU A 275 17.37 10.45 -6.71
N GLU A 276 16.82 9.63 -5.81
CA GLU A 276 17.60 8.75 -4.94
C GLU A 276 16.78 7.52 -4.56
N CYS A 277 17.44 6.39 -4.40
CA CYS A 277 16.88 5.21 -3.76
C CYS A 277 17.86 4.72 -2.69
N LYS A 278 17.37 4.52 -1.47
CA LYS A 278 18.17 4.07 -0.33
C LYS A 278 17.51 2.92 0.40
N ASP A 279 18.27 1.86 0.61
CA ASP A 279 17.89 0.79 1.53
C ASP A 279 18.16 1.25 2.97
N LEU A 280 17.13 1.17 3.81
CA LEU A 280 17.16 1.70 5.17
C LEU A 280 17.47 0.60 6.20
N VAL A 281 16.76 -0.52 6.10
CA VAL A 281 16.91 -1.67 6.99
C VAL A 281 16.38 -2.91 6.29
N ASN A 282 16.99 -4.08 6.55
CA ASN A 282 16.45 -5.35 6.11
C ASN A 282 16.07 -6.24 7.30
N VAL A 283 15.21 -7.22 7.06
CA VAL A 283 14.71 -8.12 8.12
C VAL A 283 15.81 -9.02 8.67
N ALA A 284 16.80 -9.41 7.87
CA ALA A 284 17.93 -10.19 8.35
C ALA A 284 18.74 -9.46 9.44
N ASP A 285 18.95 -8.15 9.30
CA ASP A 285 19.58 -7.31 10.31
C ASP A 285 18.71 -7.19 11.57
N LEU A 286 17.40 -7.05 11.41
CA LEU A 286 16.45 -7.01 12.54
C LEU A 286 16.42 -8.33 13.32
N ARG A 287 16.53 -9.45 12.59
CA ARG A 287 16.55 -10.82 13.11
C ARG A 287 17.95 -11.31 13.48
N HIS A 288 18.96 -10.43 13.48
CA HIS A 288 20.33 -10.81 13.84
C HIS A 288 20.37 -11.49 15.21
N ALA A 289 21.25 -12.48 15.39
CA ALA A 289 21.38 -13.24 16.63
C ALA A 289 20.13 -14.02 17.11
N LEU A 290 19.13 -14.22 16.23
CA LEU A 290 18.04 -15.15 16.46
C LEU A 290 18.27 -16.45 15.66
N ASP A 291 17.95 -17.59 16.27
CA ASP A 291 18.12 -18.92 15.68
C ASP A 291 16.79 -19.44 15.12
N PHE A 292 16.66 -19.42 13.79
CA PHE A 292 15.46 -19.85 13.08
C PHE A 292 15.61 -21.28 12.56
N PRO A 293 14.62 -22.17 12.78
CA PRO A 293 14.69 -23.58 12.38
C PRO A 293 14.65 -23.80 10.86
N ARG A 294 14.26 -22.78 10.08
CA ARG A 294 14.23 -22.82 8.61
C ARG A 294 14.48 -21.41 8.05
N LEU A 295 14.82 -21.36 6.76
CA LEU A 295 15.01 -20.09 6.03
C LEU A 295 13.70 -19.30 5.95
N TYR A 296 13.81 -17.98 5.99
CA TYR A 296 12.72 -17.04 5.79
C TYR A 296 13.00 -16.12 4.58
N VAL A 297 11.95 -15.54 4.02
CA VAL A 297 12.07 -14.55 2.94
C VAL A 297 12.59 -13.25 3.52
N ASN A 298 13.81 -12.83 3.19
CA ASN A 298 14.30 -11.51 3.60
C ASN A 298 13.57 -10.40 2.85
N ARG A 299 13.35 -9.28 3.55
CA ARG A 299 12.74 -8.08 2.98
C ARG A 299 13.50 -6.85 3.44
N THR A 300 13.58 -5.89 2.53
CA THR A 300 14.29 -4.63 2.74
C THR A 300 13.30 -3.47 2.69
N LEU A 301 13.33 -2.60 3.69
CA LEU A 301 12.65 -1.32 3.65
C LEU A 301 13.48 -0.35 2.83
N SER A 302 12.93 0.12 1.73
CA SER A 302 13.54 1.10 0.86
C SER A 302 12.82 2.45 0.95
N CYS A 303 13.60 3.52 0.79
CA CYS A 303 13.15 4.89 0.61
C CYS A 303 13.49 5.33 -0.81
N VAL A 304 12.48 5.75 -1.56
CA VAL A 304 12.60 6.17 -2.96
C VAL A 304 12.16 7.62 -3.05
N ILE A 305 13.03 8.48 -3.56
CA ILE A 305 12.78 9.92 -3.70
C ILE A 305 12.59 10.24 -5.18
N THR A 306 11.46 10.85 -5.52
CA THR A 306 11.12 11.20 -6.90
C THR A 306 10.63 12.63 -7.05
N GLU A 307 10.69 13.15 -8.28
CA GLU A 307 10.16 14.45 -8.65
C GLU A 307 9.60 14.47 -10.08
N PRO A 308 8.63 15.35 -10.40
CA PRO A 308 8.02 16.37 -9.54
C PRO A 308 6.89 15.82 -8.66
N LEU A 309 6.57 16.55 -7.58
CA LEU A 309 5.30 16.39 -6.87
C LEU A 309 4.15 16.82 -7.79
N GLY A 310 3.03 16.09 -7.70
CA GLY A 310 1.84 16.42 -8.46
C GLY A 310 0.57 15.90 -7.79
N ARG A 311 -0.56 16.25 -8.42
CA ARG A 311 -1.90 15.86 -8.00
C ARG A 311 -2.55 14.93 -9.02
N PRO A 312 -3.48 14.04 -8.64
CA PRO A 312 -4.16 13.14 -9.57
C PRO A 312 -4.81 13.89 -10.75
N ILE A 313 -4.78 13.31 -11.96
CA ILE A 313 -5.31 13.93 -13.18
C ILE A 313 -6.76 14.40 -13.02
N ARG A 314 -7.59 13.65 -12.30
CA ARG A 314 -9.01 13.95 -12.03
C ARG A 314 -9.25 15.28 -11.30
N GLN A 315 -8.23 15.85 -10.67
CA GLN A 315 -8.35 17.11 -9.95
C GLN A 315 -8.22 18.34 -10.86
N PHE A 316 -8.02 18.18 -12.18
CA PHE A 316 -7.88 19.29 -13.13
C PHE A 316 -8.92 20.42 -12.91
N VAL A 317 -8.48 21.67 -13.00
CA VAL A 317 -9.32 22.84 -12.71
C VAL A 317 -10.05 23.37 -13.93
N SER A 318 -9.57 23.07 -15.15
CA SER A 318 -10.20 23.47 -16.40
C SER A 318 -9.97 22.43 -17.51
N LEU A 319 -10.86 22.38 -18.50
CA LEU A 319 -10.64 21.53 -19.68
C LEU A 319 -9.34 21.93 -20.40
N TYR A 320 -9.03 23.23 -20.42
CA TYR A 320 -7.77 23.73 -20.95
C TYR A 320 -6.55 23.08 -20.27
N GLU A 321 -6.51 23.06 -18.94
CA GLU A 321 -5.43 22.39 -18.20
C GLU A 321 -5.39 20.89 -18.49
N LEU A 322 -6.56 20.23 -18.52
CA LEU A 322 -6.65 18.81 -18.81
C LEU A 322 -6.10 18.47 -20.20
N LEU A 323 -6.40 19.26 -21.22
CA LEU A 323 -5.89 19.05 -22.56
C LEU A 323 -4.38 19.28 -22.65
N GLU A 324 -3.84 20.28 -21.94
CA GLU A 324 -2.38 20.47 -21.84
C GLU A 324 -1.69 19.27 -21.17
N VAL A 325 -2.32 18.72 -20.13
CA VAL A 325 -1.85 17.48 -19.47
C VAL A 325 -1.84 16.31 -20.45
N PHE A 326 -2.94 16.06 -21.18
CA PHE A 326 -3.00 14.97 -22.15
C PHE A 326 -2.00 15.11 -23.30
N ARG A 327 -1.84 16.33 -23.85
CA ARG A 327 -0.82 16.62 -24.87
C ARG A 327 0.57 16.24 -24.36
N ASP A 328 0.89 16.65 -23.13
CA ASP A 328 2.17 16.36 -22.51
C ASP A 328 2.34 14.86 -22.24
N LEU A 329 1.29 14.15 -21.79
CA LEU A 329 1.32 12.69 -21.63
C LEU A 329 1.59 11.95 -22.95
N VAL A 330 1.02 12.41 -24.07
CA VAL A 330 1.30 11.84 -25.41
C VAL A 330 2.77 12.02 -25.77
N LYS A 331 3.33 13.20 -25.51
CA LYS A 331 4.77 13.46 -25.72
C LYS A 331 5.65 12.63 -24.79
N ALA A 332 5.23 12.41 -23.53
CA ALA A 332 5.92 11.55 -22.58
C ALA A 332 5.92 10.08 -23.03
N LEU A 333 4.78 9.56 -23.47
CA LEU A 333 4.68 8.21 -24.05
C LEU A 333 5.54 8.05 -25.31
N LYS A 334 5.58 9.08 -26.17
CA LYS A 334 6.46 9.08 -27.36
C LYS A 334 7.92 8.96 -26.95
N SER A 335 8.36 9.79 -26.01
CA SER A 335 9.76 9.78 -25.54
C SER A 335 10.09 8.46 -24.81
N LEU A 336 9.16 7.93 -24.02
CA LEU A 336 9.32 6.66 -23.33
C LEU A 336 9.54 5.50 -24.32
N TYR A 337 8.78 5.49 -25.41
CA TYR A 337 8.93 4.47 -26.45
C TYR A 337 10.16 4.69 -27.34
N ILE A 338 10.34 5.89 -27.89
CA ILE A 338 11.39 6.19 -28.89
C ILE A 338 12.76 6.32 -28.24
N ASP A 339 12.89 7.19 -27.23
CA ASP A 339 14.17 7.46 -26.57
C ASP A 339 14.45 6.40 -25.51
N GLY A 340 13.40 6.02 -24.78
CA GLY A 340 13.48 5.11 -23.66
C GLY A 340 13.46 3.64 -24.04
N SER A 341 12.98 3.23 -25.22
CA SER A 341 12.73 1.82 -25.55
C SER A 341 11.91 1.10 -24.47
N ILE A 342 10.95 1.80 -23.86
CA ILE A 342 10.13 1.31 -22.75
C ILE A 342 8.64 1.42 -23.12
N LEU A 343 7.85 0.44 -22.70
CA LEU A 343 6.38 0.50 -22.68
C LEU A 343 5.88 0.63 -21.25
N HIS A 344 4.86 1.46 -21.01
CA HIS A 344 4.30 1.65 -19.67
C HIS A 344 3.41 0.47 -19.26
N ARG A 345 2.53 0.03 -20.16
CA ARG A 345 1.63 -1.13 -20.04
C ARG A 345 0.53 -1.07 -18.99
N ASP A 346 0.56 -0.10 -18.08
CA ASP A 346 -0.51 0.17 -17.09
C ASP A 346 -1.00 1.62 -17.09
N ILE A 347 -1.41 2.15 -18.24
CA ILE A 347 -2.00 3.49 -18.34
C ILE A 347 -3.43 3.48 -17.78
N ALA A 348 -3.66 4.23 -16.70
CA ALA A 348 -4.93 4.33 -15.99
C ALA A 348 -5.03 5.66 -15.23
N ILE A 349 -6.25 6.09 -14.86
CA ILE A 349 -6.49 7.38 -14.14
C ILE A 349 -5.56 7.55 -12.93
N LYS A 350 -5.43 6.52 -12.09
CA LYS A 350 -4.56 6.49 -10.89
C LYS A 350 -3.07 6.77 -11.18
N ASN A 351 -2.61 6.54 -12.41
CA ASN A 351 -1.19 6.57 -12.80
C ASN A 351 -0.81 7.85 -13.58
N LEU A 352 -1.74 8.82 -13.66
CA LEU A 352 -1.55 10.08 -14.37
C LEU A 352 -1.65 11.25 -13.39
N VAL A 353 -0.61 12.10 -13.40
CA VAL A 353 -0.46 13.17 -12.43
C VAL A 353 -0.27 14.52 -13.13
N ILE A 354 -0.85 15.57 -12.56
CA ILE A 354 -0.62 16.97 -12.94
C ILE A 354 0.48 17.53 -12.03
N ALA A 355 1.61 17.93 -12.63
CA ALA A 355 2.70 18.54 -11.88
C ALA A 355 2.25 19.84 -11.21
N THR A 356 2.60 20.05 -9.94
CA THR A 356 2.25 21.29 -9.21
C THR A 356 3.09 22.49 -9.65
N LYS A 357 4.33 22.22 -10.07
CA LYS A 357 5.25 23.23 -10.61
C LYS A 357 5.70 22.77 -11.99
N TYR A 358 5.44 23.61 -12.98
CA TYR A 358 5.88 23.43 -14.35
C TYR A 358 6.28 24.78 -14.94
N ASN A 359 7.26 24.74 -15.84
CA ASN A 359 7.66 25.80 -16.75
C ASN A 359 7.64 25.27 -18.20
N GLU A 360 8.09 26.07 -19.16
CA GLU A 360 8.13 25.70 -20.58
C GLU A 360 8.97 24.44 -20.88
N ASP A 361 9.95 24.12 -20.04
CA ASP A 361 10.87 22.99 -20.23
C ASP A 361 10.39 21.70 -19.54
N THR A 362 9.42 21.79 -18.62
CA THR A 362 8.92 20.67 -17.83
C THR A 362 7.51 20.26 -18.22
N SER A 363 7.22 18.96 -18.12
CA SER A 363 5.91 18.42 -18.45
C SER A 363 4.85 18.77 -17.39
N LYS A 364 3.67 19.20 -17.83
CA LYS A 364 2.51 19.37 -16.95
C LYS A 364 1.87 18.01 -16.62
N GLY A 365 1.84 17.09 -17.59
CA GLY A 365 1.37 15.72 -17.41
C GLY A 365 2.52 14.75 -17.13
N ILE A 366 2.44 14.01 -16.02
CA ILE A 366 3.48 13.09 -15.57
C ILE A 366 2.93 11.68 -15.49
N LEU A 367 3.67 10.73 -16.07
CA LEU A 367 3.45 9.30 -15.89
C LEU A 367 4.11 8.81 -14.60
N ILE A 368 3.37 8.08 -13.78
CA ILE A 368 3.85 7.42 -12.56
C ILE A 368 3.50 5.92 -12.59
N ASP A 369 4.05 5.15 -11.65
CA ASP A 369 3.81 3.71 -11.48
C ASP A 369 4.32 2.85 -12.64
N PHE A 370 5.62 2.55 -12.61
CA PHE A 370 6.32 1.74 -13.62
C PHE A 370 6.47 0.27 -13.19
N ASP A 371 5.68 -0.23 -12.23
CA ASP A 371 5.80 -1.60 -11.73
C ASP A 371 5.52 -2.67 -12.81
N LEU A 372 4.70 -2.34 -13.82
CA LEU A 372 4.37 -3.21 -14.96
C LEU A 372 5.06 -2.82 -16.27
N ALA A 373 5.94 -1.82 -16.22
CA ALA A 373 6.63 -1.32 -17.40
C ALA A 373 7.58 -2.38 -17.97
N LEU A 374 7.79 -2.32 -19.28
CA LEU A 374 8.64 -3.25 -20.02
C LEU A 374 9.74 -2.48 -20.74
N ASP A 375 10.99 -2.74 -20.37
CA ASP A 375 12.13 -2.37 -21.20
C ASP A 375 12.23 -3.36 -22.37
N LEU A 376 12.11 -2.84 -23.59
CA LEU A 376 12.12 -3.62 -24.82
C LEU A 376 13.49 -4.25 -25.09
N ASP A 377 14.57 -3.66 -24.58
CA ASP A 377 15.93 -4.21 -24.70
C ASP A 377 16.11 -5.48 -23.85
N GLU A 378 15.22 -5.72 -22.88
CA GLU A 378 15.25 -6.87 -21.96
C GLU A 378 13.92 -7.63 -21.94
N ALA A 379 13.14 -7.52 -23.00
CA ALA A 379 11.82 -8.13 -23.03
C ALA A 379 11.90 -9.67 -22.95
N PRO A 380 11.15 -10.31 -22.03
CA PRO A 380 11.11 -11.76 -21.97
C PRO A 380 10.43 -12.33 -23.21
N ALA A 381 10.79 -13.57 -23.58
CA ALA A 381 10.21 -14.26 -24.73
C ALA A 381 8.68 -14.44 -24.62
N VAL A 382 8.16 -14.56 -23.40
CA VAL A 382 6.73 -14.65 -23.10
C VAL A 382 6.30 -13.43 -22.31
N GLN A 383 5.39 -12.65 -22.87
CA GLN A 383 4.82 -11.47 -22.22
C GLN A 383 3.47 -11.82 -21.59
N GLN A 384 3.30 -11.45 -20.31
CA GLN A 384 2.03 -11.61 -19.61
C GLN A 384 1.01 -10.58 -20.09
N MET A 385 -0.27 -10.91 -20.07
CA MET A 385 -1.35 -9.94 -20.25
C MET A 385 -1.47 -9.09 -18.99
N VAL A 386 -1.19 -7.79 -19.10
CA VAL A 386 -1.22 -6.84 -17.97
C VAL A 386 -1.91 -5.55 -18.39
N GLY A 387 -2.44 -4.85 -17.39
CA GLY A 387 -3.05 -3.53 -17.49
C GLY A 387 -4.17 -3.38 -16.47
N SER A 388 -4.70 -2.18 -16.36
CA SER A 388 -5.78 -1.86 -15.43
C SER A 388 -7.16 -2.12 -16.05
N ASP A 389 -8.07 -2.65 -15.23
CA ASP A 389 -9.48 -2.86 -15.59
C ASP A 389 -10.12 -1.56 -16.08
N GLY A 390 -10.98 -1.66 -17.10
CA GLY A 390 -11.59 -0.50 -17.77
C GLY A 390 -10.69 0.17 -18.81
N PHE A 391 -9.35 0.11 -18.65
CA PHE A 391 -8.38 0.82 -19.51
C PHE A 391 -7.56 -0.10 -20.42
N MET A 392 -7.57 -1.41 -20.21
CA MET A 392 -6.87 -2.35 -21.10
C MET A 392 -7.32 -2.23 -22.57
N ALA A 393 -6.35 -2.22 -23.48
CA ALA A 393 -6.58 -2.13 -24.92
C ALA A 393 -7.16 -3.43 -25.52
N ILE A 394 -7.93 -3.31 -26.61
CA ILE A 394 -8.62 -4.42 -27.29
C ILE A 394 -7.64 -5.51 -27.75
N GLY A 395 -6.47 -5.11 -28.27
CA GLY A 395 -5.43 -6.05 -28.69
C GLY A 395 -4.89 -6.88 -27.51
N ILE A 396 -4.68 -6.25 -26.36
CA ILE A 396 -4.21 -6.91 -25.13
C ILE A 396 -5.24 -7.91 -24.62
N LEU A 397 -6.52 -7.53 -24.60
CA LEU A 397 -7.62 -8.44 -24.26
C LEU A 397 -7.75 -9.63 -25.21
N SER A 398 -7.18 -9.52 -26.42
CA SER A 398 -7.10 -10.59 -27.43
C SER A 398 -5.81 -11.43 -27.31
N GLY A 399 -4.99 -11.19 -26.28
CA GLY A 399 -3.72 -11.89 -26.05
C GLY A 399 -2.57 -11.41 -26.93
N GLN A 400 -2.68 -10.23 -27.57
CA GLN A 400 -1.56 -9.67 -28.34
C GLN A 400 -0.45 -9.16 -27.40
N PRO A 401 0.83 -9.23 -27.82
CA PRO A 401 1.92 -8.56 -27.12
C PRO A 401 1.68 -7.05 -26.98
N HIS A 402 2.16 -6.46 -25.90
CA HIS A 402 1.99 -5.03 -25.65
C HIS A 402 2.85 -4.21 -26.62
N THR A 403 2.34 -3.06 -27.06
CA THR A 403 3.00 -2.17 -28.03
C THR A 403 2.71 -0.71 -27.68
N TYR A 404 3.42 0.23 -28.31
CA TYR A 404 3.23 1.66 -28.11
C TYR A 404 1.78 2.14 -28.39
N ARG A 405 1.09 1.52 -29.37
CA ARG A 405 -0.31 1.83 -29.70
C ARG A 405 -1.25 1.49 -28.55
N HIS A 406 -0.97 0.43 -27.79
CA HIS A 406 -1.81 0.02 -26.68
C HIS A 406 -1.74 1.01 -25.50
N ASP A 407 -0.57 1.59 -25.21
CA ASP A 407 -0.45 2.68 -24.21
C ASP A 407 -1.28 3.91 -24.63
N LEU A 408 -1.28 4.26 -25.92
CA LEU A 408 -2.10 5.34 -26.48
C LEU A 408 -3.60 5.04 -26.46
N GLU A 409 -3.99 3.80 -26.77
CA GLU A 409 -5.38 3.34 -26.71
C GLU A 409 -5.91 3.40 -25.26
N SER A 410 -5.10 2.97 -24.29
CA SER A 410 -5.42 3.11 -22.87
C SER A 410 -5.52 4.57 -22.42
N LEU A 411 -4.65 5.47 -22.91
CA LEU A 411 -4.75 6.91 -22.65
C LEU A 411 -6.04 7.51 -23.20
N PHE A 412 -6.46 7.07 -24.39
CA PHE A 412 -7.75 7.48 -24.97
C PHE A 412 -8.93 6.98 -24.13
N TYR A 413 -8.88 5.75 -23.61
CA TYR A 413 -9.90 5.29 -22.66
C TYR A 413 -9.93 6.14 -21.39
N VAL A 414 -8.78 6.49 -20.80
CA VAL A 414 -8.75 7.44 -19.67
C VAL A 414 -9.48 8.74 -20.00
N PHE A 415 -9.24 9.32 -21.19
CA PHE A 415 -9.94 10.52 -21.64
C PHE A 415 -11.46 10.32 -21.69
N LEU A 416 -11.95 9.21 -22.25
CA LEU A 416 -13.39 8.90 -22.29
C LEU A 416 -13.98 8.70 -20.89
N TRP A 417 -13.26 8.01 -20.00
CA TRP A 417 -13.68 7.83 -18.61
C TRP A 417 -13.81 9.16 -17.87
N LEU A 418 -12.86 10.08 -18.05
CA LEU A 418 -12.96 11.43 -17.47
C LEU A 418 -14.12 12.23 -18.07
N ALA A 419 -14.39 12.08 -19.37
CA ALA A 419 -15.45 12.82 -20.06
C ALA A 419 -16.87 12.37 -19.68
N ILE A 420 -17.06 11.05 -19.53
CA ILE A 420 -18.34 10.42 -19.17
C ILE A 420 -18.56 10.49 -17.67
N GLY A 421 -17.56 10.07 -16.88
CA GLY A 421 -17.64 10.02 -15.43
C GLY A 421 -17.65 11.41 -14.78
N ASN A 422 -16.78 12.32 -15.24
CA ASN A 422 -16.49 13.61 -14.61
C ASN A 422 -16.36 13.50 -13.07
N ASP A 423 -15.76 12.39 -12.62
CA ASP A 423 -15.56 12.07 -11.22
C ASP A 423 -14.25 12.70 -10.74
N CYS A 424 -14.31 13.47 -9.65
CA CYS A 424 -13.16 14.14 -9.05
C CYS A 424 -12.73 13.52 -7.72
N GLU A 425 -13.31 12.40 -7.30
CA GLU A 425 -13.13 11.77 -5.97
C GLU A 425 -12.41 10.42 -6.02
N HIS A 426 -12.63 9.64 -7.08
CA HIS A 426 -12.20 8.25 -7.17
C HIS A 426 -11.10 8.02 -8.22
N ASP A 427 -10.12 7.18 -7.88
CA ASP A 427 -8.98 6.84 -8.76
C ASP A 427 -9.20 5.54 -9.54
N HIS A 428 -10.12 4.68 -9.08
CA HIS A 428 -10.38 3.35 -9.63
C HIS A 428 -11.67 3.30 -10.45
N ALA A 429 -11.62 2.65 -11.61
CA ALA A 429 -12.75 2.51 -12.52
C ALA A 429 -14.01 1.93 -11.84
N HIS A 430 -13.85 0.94 -10.95
CA HIS A 430 -14.96 0.33 -10.23
C HIS A 430 -15.68 1.30 -9.28
N GLU A 431 -14.97 2.24 -8.68
CA GLU A 431 -15.53 3.24 -7.78
C GLU A 431 -16.25 4.33 -8.59
N ILE A 432 -15.62 4.81 -9.67
CA ILE A 432 -16.22 5.74 -10.62
C ILE A 432 -17.51 5.16 -11.20
N LEU A 433 -17.55 3.86 -11.53
CA LEU A 433 -18.79 3.24 -12.02
C LEU A 433 -19.95 3.37 -11.05
N GLN A 434 -19.72 3.34 -9.74
CA GLN A 434 -20.81 3.46 -8.78
C GLN A 434 -21.50 4.82 -8.81
N THR A 435 -20.84 5.85 -9.34
CA THR A 435 -21.43 7.19 -9.53
C THR A 435 -22.20 7.32 -10.84
N LEU A 436 -22.06 6.35 -11.75
CA LEU A 436 -22.69 6.34 -13.07
C LEU A 436 -23.99 5.52 -13.13
N PRO A 437 -24.94 5.89 -14.02
CA PRO A 437 -26.14 5.09 -14.23
C PRO A 437 -25.78 3.70 -14.77
N LYS A 438 -26.53 2.67 -14.37
CA LYS A 438 -26.32 1.27 -14.83
C LYS A 438 -26.49 1.08 -16.34
N THR A 439 -27.07 2.07 -17.02
CA THR A 439 -27.21 2.10 -18.47
C THR A 439 -25.94 2.53 -19.20
N SER A 440 -24.96 3.11 -18.49
CA SER A 440 -23.69 3.54 -19.12
C SER A 440 -22.95 2.35 -19.71
N ARG A 441 -22.39 2.55 -20.91
CA ARG A 441 -21.58 1.54 -21.60
C ARG A 441 -20.32 1.16 -20.83
N LEU A 442 -19.77 2.08 -20.02
CA LEU A 442 -18.55 1.84 -19.24
C LEU A 442 -18.68 0.66 -18.26
N TRP A 443 -19.90 0.31 -17.82
CA TRP A 443 -20.13 -0.89 -17.00
C TRP A 443 -19.65 -2.17 -17.70
N LYS A 444 -19.79 -2.25 -19.03
CA LYS A 444 -19.36 -3.41 -19.81
C LYS A 444 -17.84 -3.46 -20.01
N TRP A 445 -17.13 -2.39 -19.69
CA TRP A 445 -15.67 -2.32 -19.81
C TRP A 445 -14.95 -2.83 -18.57
N CYS A 446 -15.68 -3.06 -17.47
CA CYS A 446 -15.19 -3.58 -16.20
C CYS A 446 -15.93 -4.89 -15.86
N SER A 447 -15.53 -5.98 -16.52
CA SER A 447 -16.04 -7.34 -16.25
C SER A 447 -14.85 -8.28 -16.00
N MET A 448 -15.09 -9.32 -15.19
CA MET A 448 -14.12 -10.41 -15.00
C MET A 448 -13.96 -11.28 -16.25
N ASP A 449 -14.88 -11.20 -17.21
CA ASP A 449 -14.76 -11.87 -18.51
C ASP A 449 -14.11 -10.93 -19.53
N PHE A 450 -12.81 -11.14 -19.80
CA PHE A 450 -12.05 -10.34 -20.77
C PHE A 450 -12.59 -10.44 -22.20
N ASN A 451 -13.25 -11.54 -22.58
CA ASN A 451 -13.86 -11.66 -23.90
C ASN A 451 -15.09 -10.79 -24.04
N ASP A 452 -15.88 -10.65 -22.97
CA ASP A 452 -17.02 -9.75 -22.94
C ASP A 452 -16.57 -8.29 -22.97
N VAL A 453 -15.55 -7.93 -22.17
CA VAL A 453 -14.94 -6.59 -22.19
C VAL A 453 -14.45 -6.25 -23.60
N ARG A 454 -13.74 -7.19 -24.25
CA ARG A 454 -13.24 -7.03 -25.62
C ARG A 454 -14.38 -6.80 -26.60
N GLN A 455 -15.44 -7.62 -26.56
CA GLN A 455 -16.58 -7.49 -27.47
C GLN A 455 -17.29 -6.15 -27.30
N ALA A 456 -17.51 -5.73 -26.05
CA ALA A 456 -18.10 -4.44 -25.74
C ALA A 456 -17.25 -3.29 -26.31
N LYS A 457 -15.93 -3.28 -26.04
CA LYS A 457 -15.03 -2.25 -26.57
C LYS A 457 -14.97 -2.23 -28.09
N VAL A 458 -14.94 -3.40 -28.75
CA VAL A 458 -14.96 -3.46 -30.23
C VAL A 458 -16.26 -2.88 -30.78
N ALA A 459 -17.40 -3.20 -30.17
CA ALA A 459 -18.68 -2.65 -30.58
C ALA A 459 -18.74 -1.14 -30.35
N ASP A 460 -18.29 -0.67 -29.18
CA ASP A 460 -18.29 0.75 -28.81
C ASP A 460 -17.28 1.60 -29.60
N MET A 461 -16.18 1.00 -30.07
CA MET A 461 -15.22 1.66 -30.95
C MET A 461 -15.58 1.54 -32.43
N SER A 462 -16.64 0.82 -32.82
CA SER A 462 -17.14 0.88 -34.20
C SER A 462 -17.69 2.28 -34.52
N PRO A 463 -17.78 2.70 -35.81
CA PRO A 463 -18.32 3.99 -36.17
C PRO A 463 -19.70 4.28 -35.54
N ASP A 464 -20.64 3.33 -35.65
CA ASP A 464 -21.98 3.46 -35.08
C ASP A 464 -21.97 3.39 -33.55
N GLY A 465 -21.14 2.52 -32.98
CA GLY A 465 -20.99 2.38 -31.53
C GLY A 465 -20.43 3.63 -30.87
N PHE A 466 -19.49 4.31 -31.53
CA PHE A 466 -18.78 5.44 -30.95
C PHE A 466 -19.67 6.67 -30.83
N GLU A 467 -20.65 6.86 -31.72
CA GLU A 467 -21.66 7.91 -31.56
C GLU A 467 -22.42 7.77 -30.23
N HIS A 468 -22.69 6.54 -29.80
CA HIS A 468 -23.34 6.31 -28.51
C HIS A 468 -22.43 6.59 -27.31
N ILE A 469 -21.11 6.44 -27.46
CA ILE A 469 -20.14 6.84 -26.42
C ILE A 469 -20.12 8.37 -26.28
N LEU A 470 -20.12 9.10 -27.39
CA LEU A 470 -20.17 10.57 -27.37
C LEU A 470 -21.44 11.10 -26.70
N ASN A 471 -22.57 10.40 -26.87
CA ASN A 471 -23.84 10.76 -26.21
C ASN A 471 -23.81 10.59 -24.68
N GLU A 472 -22.84 9.87 -24.12
CA GLU A 472 -22.66 9.73 -22.67
C GLU A 472 -21.76 10.82 -22.06
N PHE A 473 -21.19 11.72 -22.87
CA PHE A 473 -20.33 12.79 -22.35
C PHE A 473 -21.12 13.70 -21.41
N SER A 474 -20.51 14.01 -20.27
CA SER A 474 -21.08 14.99 -19.34
C SER A 474 -21.14 16.39 -19.98
N ALA A 475 -22.05 17.23 -19.49
CA ALA A 475 -22.23 18.59 -20.03
C ALA A 475 -20.93 19.42 -20.05
N ARG A 476 -20.05 19.22 -19.07
CA ARG A 476 -18.73 19.89 -19.00
C ARG A 476 -17.83 19.49 -20.18
N PHE A 477 -17.94 18.27 -20.67
CA PHE A 477 -17.07 17.71 -21.71
C PHE A 477 -17.67 17.74 -23.11
N ALA A 478 -18.92 18.17 -23.28
CA ALA A 478 -19.57 18.30 -24.58
C ALA A 478 -18.74 19.07 -25.64
N PRO A 479 -18.00 20.15 -25.31
CA PRO A 479 -17.12 20.82 -26.29
C PRO A 479 -16.02 19.93 -26.87
N LEU A 480 -15.68 18.81 -26.21
CA LEU A 480 -14.60 17.91 -26.59
C LEU A 480 -15.03 16.71 -27.43
N CYS A 481 -16.32 16.61 -27.83
CA CYS A 481 -16.78 15.54 -28.73
C CYS A 481 -16.05 15.54 -30.08
N GLY A 482 -15.67 16.72 -30.59
CA GLY A 482 -14.87 16.85 -31.81
C GLY A 482 -13.48 16.22 -31.66
N LEU A 483 -12.78 16.55 -30.57
CA LEU A 483 -11.50 15.94 -30.21
C LEU A 483 -11.62 14.42 -30.06
N ALA A 484 -12.64 13.95 -29.34
CA ALA A 484 -12.88 12.53 -29.14
C ALA A 484 -13.02 11.77 -30.47
N THR A 485 -13.73 12.37 -31.44
CA THR A 485 -13.92 11.83 -32.79
C THR A 485 -12.63 11.80 -33.60
N GLU A 486 -11.80 12.83 -33.49
CA GLU A 486 -10.50 12.88 -34.17
C GLU A 486 -9.54 11.82 -33.61
N LEU A 487 -9.42 11.73 -32.28
CA LEU A 487 -8.62 10.71 -31.59
C LEU A 487 -9.09 9.29 -31.94
N HIS A 488 -10.40 9.05 -31.96
CA HIS A 488 -10.98 7.78 -32.35
C HIS A 488 -10.54 7.34 -33.75
N ARG A 489 -10.63 8.24 -34.74
CA ARG A 489 -10.21 7.94 -36.13
C ARG A 489 -8.72 7.65 -36.25
N LEU A 490 -7.89 8.31 -35.45
CA LEU A 490 -6.43 8.08 -35.43
C LEU A 490 -6.08 6.72 -34.82
N ILE A 491 -6.73 6.33 -33.71
CA ILE A 491 -6.42 5.10 -32.95
C ILE A 491 -7.10 3.86 -33.57
N PHE A 492 -8.28 4.03 -34.16
CA PHE A 492 -9.10 2.97 -34.74
C PHE A 492 -9.45 3.26 -36.22
N PRO A 493 -8.44 3.38 -37.11
CA PRO A 493 -8.70 3.61 -38.52
C PRO A 493 -9.47 2.43 -39.12
N ILE A 494 -10.39 2.70 -40.04
CA ILE A 494 -11.16 1.64 -40.71
C ILE A 494 -10.31 0.99 -41.80
N ARG A 495 -10.12 -0.32 -41.70
CA ARG A 495 -9.45 -1.15 -42.71
C ARG A 495 -10.29 -2.41 -42.95
N ASP A 496 -10.43 -2.80 -44.22
CA ASP A 496 -11.19 -3.99 -44.61
C ASP A 496 -12.61 -4.07 -44.03
N GLY A 497 -13.27 -2.91 -43.88
CA GLY A 497 -14.65 -2.80 -43.36
C GLY A 497 -14.79 -2.88 -41.83
N GLY A 498 -13.70 -2.89 -41.07
CA GLY A 498 -13.73 -2.91 -39.60
C GLY A 498 -12.69 -1.99 -38.96
N ILE A 499 -12.77 -1.82 -37.64
CA ILE A 499 -11.75 -1.09 -36.89
C ILE A 499 -10.43 -1.85 -36.91
N PHE A 500 -9.34 -1.15 -37.23
CA PHE A 500 -8.01 -1.71 -37.14
C PHE A 500 -7.50 -1.67 -35.69
N THR A 501 -7.27 -2.86 -35.12
CA THR A 501 -6.83 -3.04 -33.73
C THR A 501 -5.44 -3.66 -33.62
N LYS A 502 -4.70 -3.78 -34.73
CA LYS A 502 -3.29 -4.22 -34.73
C LYS A 502 -2.35 -3.03 -34.58
N THR A 503 -1.04 -3.28 -34.56
CA THR A 503 -0.02 -2.24 -34.46
C THR A 503 0.83 -2.22 -35.73
N GLU A 504 1.07 -1.03 -36.27
CA GLU A 504 2.08 -0.80 -37.31
C GLU A 504 3.41 -0.48 -36.63
N THR A 505 4.51 -1.10 -37.06
CA THR A 505 5.79 -1.00 -36.35
C THR A 505 6.85 -0.21 -37.11
N ASP A 506 6.56 0.27 -38.32
CA ASP A 506 7.48 1.14 -39.04
C ASP A 506 7.56 2.51 -38.35
N GLN A 507 8.78 3.06 -38.30
CA GLN A 507 9.06 4.33 -37.63
C GLN A 507 8.13 5.47 -38.09
N ALA A 508 7.80 5.50 -39.38
CA ALA A 508 6.92 6.53 -39.92
C ALA A 508 5.48 6.38 -39.40
N ALA A 509 4.95 5.17 -39.24
CA ALA A 509 3.64 4.93 -38.63
C ALA A 509 3.61 5.31 -37.15
N VAL A 510 4.67 4.97 -36.41
CA VAL A 510 4.82 5.38 -35.01
C VAL A 510 4.77 6.89 -34.89
N GLU A 511 5.59 7.60 -35.67
CA GLU A 511 5.66 9.06 -35.65
C GLU A 511 4.34 9.71 -36.06
N ARG A 512 3.70 9.20 -37.12
CA ARG A 512 2.39 9.68 -37.56
C ARG A 512 1.33 9.59 -36.46
N LEU A 513 1.28 8.48 -35.74
CA LEU A 513 0.27 8.28 -34.70
C LEU A 513 0.49 9.23 -33.52
N TYR A 514 1.72 9.31 -32.98
CA TYR A 514 2.01 10.22 -31.87
C TYR A 514 1.82 11.69 -32.27
N GLN A 515 2.28 12.08 -33.45
CA GLN A 515 2.15 13.44 -33.95
C GLN A 515 0.68 13.81 -34.16
N GLY A 516 -0.10 12.95 -34.84
CA GLY A 516 -1.52 13.19 -35.09
C GLY A 516 -2.32 13.35 -33.80
N ILE A 517 -2.07 12.51 -32.79
CA ILE A 517 -2.73 12.63 -31.48
C ILE A 517 -2.31 13.94 -30.79
N GLY A 518 -1.02 14.28 -30.80
CA GLY A 518 -0.53 15.53 -30.23
C GLY A 518 -1.13 16.77 -30.90
N ASP A 519 -1.26 16.76 -32.22
CA ASP A 519 -1.84 17.84 -33.02
C ASP A 519 -3.34 18.00 -32.74
N ALA A 520 -4.09 16.90 -32.61
CA ALA A 520 -5.50 16.93 -32.23
C ALA A 520 -5.72 17.63 -30.88
N PHE A 521 -4.88 17.32 -29.88
CA PHE A 521 -4.90 18.04 -28.59
C PHE A 521 -4.55 19.52 -28.77
N ASN A 522 -3.51 19.87 -29.54
CA ASN A 522 -3.13 21.26 -29.79
C ASN A 522 -4.24 22.07 -30.45
N HIS A 523 -4.90 21.53 -31.48
CA HIS A 523 -6.03 22.17 -32.14
C HIS A 523 -7.18 22.44 -31.17
N SER A 524 -7.49 21.46 -30.30
CA SER A 524 -8.56 21.60 -29.31
C SER A 524 -8.21 22.59 -28.19
N ILE A 525 -6.94 22.67 -27.79
CA ILE A 525 -6.44 23.68 -26.85
C ILE A 525 -6.61 25.09 -27.43
N LEU A 526 -6.29 25.28 -28.71
CA LEU A 526 -6.48 26.56 -29.40
C LEU A 526 -7.97 26.93 -29.48
N ALA A 527 -8.83 25.98 -29.82
CA ALA A 527 -10.27 26.19 -29.92
C ALA A 527 -10.96 26.52 -28.57
N LEU A 528 -10.32 26.22 -27.43
CA LEU A 528 -10.82 26.59 -26.10
C LEU A 528 -10.30 27.96 -25.60
N LYS A 529 -9.31 28.55 -26.28
CA LYS A 529 -8.82 29.90 -25.96
C LYS A 529 -9.69 31.00 -26.57
N ASP A 530 -10.34 30.69 -27.68
CA ASP A 530 -11.29 31.55 -28.40
C ASP A 530 -12.71 31.36 -27.84
#